data_AF-A0A927RL22-F1
#
_entry.id   AF-A0A927RL22-F1
#
_cell.length_a   1.000
_cell.length_b   1.000
_cell.length_c   1.000
_cell.angle_alpha   90.00
_cell.angle_beta   90.00
_cell.angle_gamma   90.00
#
_symmetry.space_group_name_H-M   'P 1'
#
loop_
_entity.id
_entity.type
_entity.pdbx_description
1 polymer ?
#
loop_
_entity_poly.entity_id
_entity_poly.type
_entity_poly.pdbx_seq_one_letter_code
_entity_poly.pdbx_strand_id
1 'polypeptide(L)'
;MSDPDLRVFAGVAWPALNHRQARTRLETHGWVKCGEGDWAVALRSPGAALAARISAFEPSYAWFLELCRRAEGSPYLPRIDFASELEGGGHLTVLEYLAPVEAAEETAFLQRWHDGADPDPDLRQLRRLVEALDRECREYVPFWMGIDLEDHVLRSADGRLKLIDLLGVAGGLILDQIHADMDEFLRLMPRDRCRYILEIPHFTREYAARQRAQLVADLVAYGLET
;
A
#
# COMPACT_ATOMS: atom_id res chain seq x y z
N MET A 1 -17.66 -19.66 -9.08
CA MET A 1 -17.91 -18.68 -10.17
C MET A 1 -16.95 -17.53 -9.92
N SER A 2 -16.24 -17.04 -10.94
CA SER A 2 -15.40 -15.85 -10.76
C SER A 2 -16.27 -14.66 -10.38
N ASP A 3 -15.81 -13.86 -9.42
CA ASP A 3 -16.49 -12.64 -8.99
C ASP A 3 -16.71 -11.72 -10.23
N PRO A 4 -17.96 -11.30 -10.52
CA PRO A 4 -18.25 -10.47 -11.69
C PRO A 4 -17.47 -9.14 -11.67
N ASP A 5 -17.13 -8.62 -10.49
CA ASP A 5 -16.38 -7.36 -10.35
C ASP A 5 -14.93 -7.52 -10.82
N LEU A 6 -14.40 -8.74 -10.92
CA LEU A 6 -13.07 -9.00 -11.44
C LEU A 6 -12.98 -8.95 -12.97
N ARG A 7 -14.10 -8.87 -13.69
CA ARG A 7 -14.10 -8.84 -15.17
C ARG A 7 -13.41 -7.60 -15.73
N VAL A 8 -13.42 -6.48 -15.00
CA VAL A 8 -12.77 -5.22 -15.44
C VAL A 8 -11.25 -5.35 -15.62
N PHE A 9 -10.63 -6.34 -14.97
CA PHE A 9 -9.19 -6.60 -15.01
C PHE A 9 -8.75 -7.49 -16.18
N ALA A 10 -9.67 -8.24 -16.80
CA ALA A 10 -9.31 -9.19 -17.85
C ALA A 10 -8.88 -8.49 -19.16
N GLY A 11 -7.78 -8.96 -19.75
CA GLY A 11 -7.32 -8.50 -21.07
C GLY A 11 -6.72 -7.09 -21.11
N VAL A 12 -6.35 -6.54 -19.95
CA VAL A 12 -5.79 -5.18 -19.82
C VAL A 12 -4.30 -5.28 -19.51
N ALA A 13 -3.49 -4.49 -20.22
CA ALA A 13 -2.07 -4.32 -19.92
C ALA A 13 -1.88 -3.34 -18.74
N TRP A 14 -2.26 -3.75 -17.53
CA TRP A 14 -2.20 -2.93 -16.32
C TRP A 14 -0.83 -2.30 -16.04
N PRO A 15 0.32 -2.97 -16.26
CA PRO A 15 1.64 -2.35 -16.09
C PRO A 15 1.91 -1.16 -17.01
N ALA A 16 1.16 -1.02 -18.12
CA ALA A 16 1.27 0.12 -19.03
C ALA A 16 0.35 1.30 -18.63
N LEU A 17 -0.49 1.12 -17.61
CA LEU A 17 -1.35 2.18 -17.09
C LEU A 17 -0.67 2.88 -15.92
N ASN A 18 -0.82 4.19 -15.81
CA ASN A 18 -0.53 4.91 -14.58
C ASN A 18 -1.72 4.86 -13.60
N HIS A 19 -1.51 5.32 -12.36
CA HIS A 19 -2.53 5.32 -11.31
C HIS A 19 -3.81 6.09 -11.68
N ARG A 20 -3.71 7.20 -12.43
CA ARG A 20 -4.89 7.97 -12.87
C ARG A 20 -5.74 7.17 -13.85
N GLN A 21 -5.09 6.52 -14.83
CA GLN A 21 -5.76 5.67 -15.81
C GLN A 21 -6.39 4.44 -15.13
N ALA A 22 -5.68 3.81 -14.20
CA ALA A 22 -6.20 2.70 -13.42
C ALA A 22 -7.44 3.09 -12.62
N ARG A 23 -7.38 4.21 -11.89
CA ARG A 23 -8.51 4.77 -11.14
C ARG A 23 -9.71 5.10 -12.04
N THR A 24 -9.48 5.87 -13.10
CA THR A 24 -10.53 6.29 -14.05
C THR A 24 -11.23 5.08 -14.65
N ARG A 25 -10.47 4.03 -14.98
CA ARG A 25 -11.02 2.78 -15.51
C ARG A 25 -11.96 2.11 -14.52
N LEU A 26 -11.55 1.96 -13.26
CA LEU A 26 -12.38 1.33 -12.23
C LEU A 26 -13.63 2.18 -11.92
N GLU A 27 -13.49 3.50 -11.79
CA GLU A 27 -14.61 4.41 -11.57
C GLU A 27 -15.64 4.36 -12.71
N THR A 28 -15.18 4.27 -13.96
CA THR A 28 -16.06 4.10 -15.14
C THR A 28 -16.84 2.77 -15.11
N HIS A 29 -16.34 1.77 -14.38
CA HIS A 29 -17.02 0.49 -14.15
C HIS A 29 -17.79 0.45 -12.82
N GLY A 30 -18.05 1.60 -12.21
CA GLY A 30 -18.90 1.72 -11.03
C GLY A 30 -18.19 1.48 -9.70
N TRP A 31 -16.86 1.37 -9.68
CA TRP A 31 -16.12 1.36 -8.43
C TRP A 31 -16.15 2.76 -7.80
N VAL A 32 -16.31 2.85 -6.48
CA VAL A 32 -16.52 4.13 -5.78
C VAL A 32 -15.48 4.32 -4.69
N LYS A 33 -14.89 5.53 -4.57
CA LYS A 33 -13.94 5.84 -3.49
C LYS A 33 -14.54 5.52 -2.12
N CYS A 34 -13.82 4.73 -1.32
CA CYS A 34 -14.24 4.29 0.01
C CYS A 34 -13.17 4.51 1.09
N GLY A 35 -11.97 4.95 0.71
CA GLY A 35 -10.88 5.24 1.64
C GLY A 35 -9.74 5.98 0.97
N GLU A 36 -8.87 6.57 1.78
CA GLU A 36 -7.66 7.27 1.35
C GLU A 36 -6.67 7.28 2.51
N GLY A 37 -5.47 6.75 2.28
CA GLY A 37 -4.34 6.85 3.19
C GLY A 37 -3.37 7.94 2.75
N ASP A 38 -2.11 7.84 3.15
CA ASP A 38 -1.04 8.75 2.72
C ASP A 38 -0.48 8.37 1.34
N TRP A 39 -0.47 7.06 1.03
CA TRP A 39 0.15 6.49 -0.17
C TRP A 39 -0.85 6.12 -1.28
N ALA A 40 -2.07 5.75 -0.90
CA ALA A 40 -3.03 5.15 -1.82
C ALA A 40 -4.47 5.61 -1.60
N VAL A 41 -5.26 5.54 -2.67
CA VAL A 41 -6.72 5.63 -2.62
C VAL A 41 -7.33 4.24 -2.66
N ALA A 42 -8.43 4.04 -1.94
CA ALA A 42 -9.20 2.80 -1.96
C ALA A 42 -10.55 3.03 -2.65
N LEU A 43 -10.91 2.14 -3.57
CA LEU A 43 -12.20 2.08 -4.24
C LEU A 43 -12.93 0.79 -3.84
N ARG A 44 -14.22 0.86 -3.58
CA ARG A 44 -15.08 -0.31 -3.33
C ARG A 44 -15.73 -0.76 -4.64
N SER A 45 -15.79 -2.07 -4.83
CA SER A 45 -16.41 -2.66 -6.01
C SER A 45 -17.94 -2.48 -6.03
N PRO A 46 -18.59 -2.54 -7.21
CA PRO A 46 -20.05 -2.45 -7.33
C PRO A 46 -20.81 -3.50 -6.51
N GLY A 47 -20.31 -4.74 -6.47
CA GLY A 47 -20.82 -5.83 -5.64
C GLY A 47 -20.47 -5.72 -4.16
N ALA A 48 -19.73 -4.68 -3.76
CA ALA A 48 -19.39 -4.31 -2.40
C ALA A 48 -18.51 -5.32 -1.61
N ALA A 49 -18.06 -6.38 -2.28
CA ALA A 49 -17.26 -7.47 -1.71
C ALA A 49 -15.75 -7.27 -1.85
N LEU A 50 -15.30 -6.41 -2.77
CA LEU A 50 -13.89 -6.16 -3.04
C LEU A 50 -13.53 -4.69 -2.81
N ALA A 51 -12.26 -4.46 -2.51
CA ALA A 51 -11.62 -3.16 -2.49
C ALA A 51 -10.43 -3.16 -3.48
N ALA A 52 -10.28 -2.10 -4.25
CA ALA A 52 -9.12 -1.83 -5.07
C ALA A 52 -8.33 -0.70 -4.42
N ARG A 53 -7.07 -0.98 -4.09
CA ARG A 53 -6.10 -0.03 -3.58
C ARG A 53 -5.20 0.42 -4.72
N ILE A 54 -5.06 1.73 -4.90
CA ILE A 54 -4.30 2.34 -6.00
C ILE A 54 -3.34 3.38 -5.43
N SER A 55 -2.04 3.16 -5.58
CA SER A 55 -1.01 4.15 -5.26
C SER A 55 -0.37 4.71 -6.53
N ALA A 56 -0.02 6.00 -6.49
CA ALA A 56 0.74 6.66 -7.56
C ALA A 56 2.22 6.27 -7.53
N PHE A 57 2.72 6.04 -6.33
CA PHE A 57 4.09 5.69 -6.01
C PHE A 57 4.10 5.05 -4.63
N GLU A 58 4.70 3.86 -4.48
CA GLU A 58 4.85 3.22 -3.18
C GLU A 58 5.87 2.07 -3.22
N PRO A 59 7.09 2.27 -2.73
CA PRO A 59 8.15 1.27 -2.88
C PRO A 59 8.03 0.09 -1.91
N SER A 60 7.24 0.20 -0.83
CA SER A 60 7.05 -0.89 0.13
C SER A 60 5.97 -1.90 -0.28
N TYR A 61 5.03 -1.54 -1.16
CA TYR A 61 3.80 -2.31 -1.32
C TYR A 61 4.02 -3.74 -1.86
N ALA A 62 5.02 -3.91 -2.73
CA ALA A 62 5.40 -5.24 -3.22
C ALA A 62 5.78 -6.21 -2.09
N TRP A 63 6.29 -5.71 -0.97
CA TRP A 63 6.64 -6.52 0.19
C TRP A 63 5.42 -6.95 1.01
N PHE A 64 4.38 -6.12 1.08
CA PHE A 64 3.10 -6.55 1.64
C PHE A 64 2.45 -7.65 0.78
N LEU A 65 2.53 -7.54 -0.55
CA LEU A 65 2.07 -8.60 -1.45
C LEU A 65 2.89 -9.89 -1.28
N GLU A 66 4.21 -9.77 -1.14
CA GLU A 66 5.09 -10.91 -0.88
C GLU A 66 4.76 -11.58 0.46
N LEU A 67 4.44 -10.82 1.50
CA LEU A 67 3.95 -11.34 2.77
C LEU A 67 2.65 -12.13 2.57
N CYS A 68 1.67 -11.56 1.87
CA CYS A 68 0.40 -12.23 1.58
C CYS A 68 0.60 -13.53 0.79
N ARG A 69 1.57 -13.55 -0.14
CA ARG A 69 1.94 -14.74 -0.91
C ARG A 69 2.63 -15.80 -0.02
N ARG A 70 3.55 -15.41 0.86
CA ARG A 70 4.25 -16.32 1.79
C ARG A 70 3.31 -16.89 2.87
N ALA A 71 2.25 -16.17 3.20
CA ALA A 71 1.21 -16.57 4.16
C ALA A 71 -0.15 -16.81 3.49
N GLU A 72 -0.15 -17.38 2.28
CA GLU A 72 -1.38 -17.74 1.58
C GLU A 72 -2.27 -18.63 2.46
N GLY A 73 -3.54 -18.25 2.59
CA GLY A 73 -4.51 -18.94 3.44
C GLY A 73 -4.50 -18.51 4.92
N SER A 74 -3.63 -17.57 5.32
CA SER A 74 -3.67 -17.00 6.68
C SER A 74 -5.03 -16.34 6.96
N PRO A 75 -5.66 -16.62 8.11
CA PRO A 75 -6.92 -15.96 8.48
C PRO A 75 -6.74 -14.48 8.84
N TYR A 76 -5.49 -14.06 9.05
CA TYR A 76 -5.10 -12.73 9.53
C TYR A 76 -4.63 -11.78 8.42
N LEU A 77 -4.58 -12.23 7.17
CA LEU A 77 -4.25 -11.39 6.02
C LEU A 77 -5.44 -11.34 5.04
N PRO A 78 -5.55 -10.25 4.24
CA PRO A 78 -6.55 -10.19 3.19
C PRO A 78 -6.23 -11.19 2.09
N ARG A 79 -7.29 -11.76 1.51
CA ARG A 79 -7.23 -12.45 0.23
C ARG A 79 -6.98 -11.41 -0.88
N ILE A 80 -5.92 -11.63 -1.65
CA ILE A 80 -5.59 -10.84 -2.83
C ILE A 80 -6.18 -11.54 -4.07
N ASP A 81 -7.05 -10.85 -4.79
CA ASP A 81 -7.67 -11.35 -6.04
C ASP A 81 -6.92 -10.91 -7.29
N PHE A 82 -6.25 -9.76 -7.23
CA PHE A 82 -5.50 -9.20 -8.34
C PHE A 82 -4.42 -8.26 -7.82
N ALA A 83 -3.25 -8.25 -8.45
CA ALA A 83 -2.22 -7.26 -8.18
C ALA A 83 -1.46 -6.95 -9.48
N SER A 84 -1.07 -5.69 -9.64
CA SER A 84 -0.21 -5.22 -10.73
C SER A 84 0.59 -4.02 -10.27
N GLU A 85 1.87 -3.99 -10.64
CA GLU A 85 2.59 -2.73 -10.74
C GLU A 85 1.93 -1.85 -11.81
N LEU A 86 2.07 -0.54 -11.65
CA LEU A 86 1.61 0.48 -12.58
C LEU A 86 2.81 1.30 -13.07
N GLU A 87 2.65 1.92 -14.24
CA GLU A 87 3.66 2.85 -14.76
C GLU A 87 3.92 3.97 -13.76
N GLY A 88 5.21 4.34 -13.60
CA GLY A 88 5.64 5.40 -12.70
C GLY A 88 5.87 4.99 -11.24
N GLY A 89 5.78 3.70 -10.92
CA GLY A 89 6.08 3.15 -9.59
C GLY A 89 4.88 2.96 -8.67
N GLY A 90 3.67 3.11 -9.20
CA GLY A 90 2.42 2.86 -8.48
C GLY A 90 2.06 1.39 -8.41
N HIS A 91 1.05 1.06 -7.61
CA HIS A 91 0.49 -0.27 -7.51
C HIS A 91 -1.03 -0.24 -7.61
N LEU A 92 -1.61 -1.27 -8.22
CA LEU A 92 -3.02 -1.60 -8.15
C LEU A 92 -3.16 -2.98 -7.52
N THR A 93 -3.91 -3.06 -6.43
CA THR A 93 -4.20 -4.32 -5.74
C THR A 93 -5.67 -4.43 -5.43
N VAL A 94 -6.27 -5.56 -5.77
CA VAL A 94 -7.65 -5.90 -5.45
C VAL A 94 -7.63 -6.97 -4.38
N LEU A 95 -8.30 -6.67 -3.28
CA LEU A 95 -8.45 -7.57 -2.15
C LEU A 95 -9.93 -7.62 -1.71
N GLU A 96 -10.24 -8.54 -0.82
CA GLU A 96 -11.52 -8.53 -0.12
C GLU A 96 -11.76 -7.18 0.56
N TYR A 97 -13.01 -6.71 0.59
CA TYR A 97 -13.35 -5.47 1.29
C TYR A 97 -13.25 -5.67 2.80
N LEU A 98 -12.47 -4.82 3.46
CA LEU A 98 -12.33 -4.77 4.92
C LEU A 98 -12.93 -3.46 5.46
N ALA A 99 -13.69 -3.55 6.55
CA ALA A 99 -14.29 -2.42 7.23
C ALA A 99 -13.43 -1.96 8.42
N PRO A 100 -13.41 -0.67 8.76
CA PRO A 100 -12.80 -0.18 10.00
C PRO A 100 -13.36 -0.87 11.23
N VAL A 101 -12.53 -0.98 12.27
CA VAL A 101 -12.91 -1.49 13.60
C VAL A 101 -12.90 -0.38 14.63
N GLU A 102 -13.54 -0.63 15.76
CA GLU A 102 -13.46 0.28 16.90
C GLU A 102 -12.08 0.19 17.57
N ALA A 103 -11.58 1.31 18.09
CA ALA A 103 -10.24 1.39 18.69
C ALA A 103 -9.98 0.35 19.81
N ALA A 104 -11.02 -0.02 20.57
CA ALA A 104 -10.91 -1.04 21.62
C ALA A 104 -10.63 -2.43 21.06
N GLU A 105 -11.17 -2.74 19.88
CA GLU A 105 -10.98 -4.03 19.22
C GLU A 105 -9.61 -4.13 18.55
N GLU A 106 -9.18 -3.06 17.89
CA GLU A 106 -7.81 -2.94 17.42
C GLU A 106 -6.82 -3.09 18.58
N THR A 107 -7.01 -2.36 19.67
CA THR A 107 -6.15 -2.47 20.87
C THR A 107 -6.06 -3.90 21.38
N ALA A 108 -7.19 -4.60 21.47
CA ALA A 108 -7.22 -6.00 21.92
C ALA A 108 -6.48 -6.93 20.94
N PHE A 109 -6.60 -6.70 19.63
CA PHE A 109 -5.85 -7.44 18.63
C PHE A 109 -4.35 -7.19 18.71
N LEU A 110 -3.93 -5.94 18.87
CA LEU A 110 -2.52 -5.57 19.00
C LEU A 110 -1.89 -6.15 20.28
N GLN A 111 -2.65 -6.21 21.37
CA GLN A 111 -2.20 -6.93 22.58
C GLN A 111 -1.92 -8.40 22.29
N ARG A 112 -2.79 -9.09 21.55
CA ARG A 112 -2.57 -10.47 21.11
C ARG A 112 -1.36 -10.60 20.18
N TRP A 113 -1.19 -9.68 19.24
CA TRP A 113 -0.02 -9.64 18.36
C TRP A 113 1.28 -9.57 19.15
N HIS A 114 1.33 -8.70 20.16
CA HIS A 114 2.50 -8.54 21.03
C HIS A 114 2.69 -9.68 22.04
N ASP A 115 1.67 -10.49 22.32
CA ASP A 115 1.80 -11.66 23.19
C ASP A 115 2.56 -12.78 22.46
N GLY A 116 3.83 -12.95 22.85
CA GLY A 116 4.71 -14.03 22.42
C GLY A 116 4.07 -15.42 22.45
N ALA A 117 3.19 -15.64 23.43
CA ALA A 117 2.56 -16.90 23.79
C ALA A 117 1.06 -16.94 23.45
N ASP A 118 0.54 -16.04 22.59
CA ASP A 118 -0.86 -16.07 22.14
C ASP A 118 -1.26 -17.49 21.75
N PRO A 119 -2.40 -18.03 22.19
CA PRO A 119 -2.75 -19.43 21.98
C PRO A 119 -2.95 -19.80 20.50
N ASP A 120 -3.20 -18.83 19.62
CA ASP A 120 -3.44 -19.08 18.19
C ASP A 120 -2.12 -19.35 17.42
N PRO A 121 -1.92 -20.58 16.90
CA PRO A 121 -0.72 -20.93 16.15
C PRO A 121 -0.55 -20.15 14.85
N ASP A 122 -1.64 -19.76 14.18
CA ASP A 122 -1.63 -19.04 12.91
C ASP A 122 -1.18 -17.59 13.13
N LEU A 123 -1.62 -16.96 14.22
CA LEU A 123 -1.17 -15.61 14.60
C LEU A 123 0.33 -15.61 14.93
N ARG A 124 0.79 -16.60 15.72
CA ARG A 124 2.22 -16.75 16.04
C ARG A 124 3.05 -17.01 14.78
N GLN A 125 2.54 -17.79 13.83
CA GLN A 125 3.22 -18.05 12.57
C GLN A 125 3.31 -16.79 11.70
N LEU A 126 2.21 -16.04 11.57
CA LEU A 126 2.20 -14.78 10.84
C LEU A 126 3.20 -13.79 11.43
N ARG A 127 3.23 -13.62 12.76
CA ARG A 127 4.19 -12.72 13.41
C ARG A 127 5.64 -13.07 13.07
N ARG A 128 6.02 -14.35 13.18
CA ARG A 128 7.38 -14.80 12.81
C ARG A 128 7.72 -14.51 11.36
N LEU A 129 6.75 -14.64 10.45
CA LEU A 129 6.95 -14.34 9.04
C LEU A 129 7.15 -12.84 8.81
N VAL A 130 6.33 -12.00 9.46
CA VAL A 130 6.45 -10.54 9.40
C VAL A 130 7.81 -10.10 9.96
N GLU A 131 8.24 -10.61 11.11
CA GLU A 131 9.55 -10.32 11.70
C GLU A 131 10.73 -10.80 10.84
N ALA A 132 10.57 -11.93 10.13
CA ALA A 132 11.58 -12.41 9.20
C ALA A 132 11.68 -11.50 7.96
N LEU A 133 10.54 -11.11 7.39
CA LEU A 133 10.49 -10.24 6.23
C LEU A 133 10.97 -8.82 6.55
N ASP A 134 10.64 -8.31 7.73
CA ASP A 134 11.13 -7.03 8.23
C ASP A 134 12.67 -7.02 8.32
N ARG A 135 13.28 -8.08 8.87
CA ARG A 135 14.74 -8.21 8.89
C ARG A 135 15.35 -8.28 7.49
N GLU A 136 14.73 -9.01 6.57
CA GLU A 136 15.15 -9.07 5.17
C GLU A 136 15.10 -7.67 4.52
N CYS A 137 13.98 -6.95 4.69
CA CYS A 137 13.80 -5.65 4.06
C CYS A 137 14.72 -4.57 4.64
N ARG A 138 15.04 -4.61 5.94
CA ARG A 138 16.00 -3.69 6.57
C ARG A 138 17.38 -3.72 5.90
N GLU A 139 17.77 -4.85 5.29
CA GLU A 139 19.08 -4.98 4.64
C GLU A 139 19.10 -4.42 3.20
N TYR A 140 17.97 -4.50 2.48
CA TYR A 140 17.97 -4.30 1.02
C TYR A 140 17.00 -3.23 0.51
N VAL A 141 16.06 -2.76 1.33
CA VAL A 141 15.02 -1.82 0.90
C VAL A 141 15.38 -0.41 1.36
N PRO A 142 15.62 0.54 0.43
CA PRO A 142 15.87 1.92 0.79
C PRO A 142 14.73 2.52 1.61
N PHE A 143 15.07 3.32 2.61
CA PHE A 143 14.13 4.07 3.45
C PHE A 143 13.16 3.21 4.26
N TRP A 144 13.46 1.93 4.47
CA TRP A 144 12.61 1.02 5.23
C TRP A 144 12.32 1.52 6.65
N MET A 145 11.04 1.64 7.03
CA MET A 145 10.64 2.04 8.39
C MET A 145 10.32 0.85 9.28
N GLY A 146 9.98 -0.29 8.67
CA GLY A 146 9.61 -1.51 9.39
C GLY A 146 8.12 -1.78 9.40
N ILE A 147 7.71 -2.42 10.49
CA ILE A 147 6.35 -2.87 10.72
C ILE A 147 5.53 -1.70 11.26
N ASP A 148 4.42 -1.40 10.60
CA ASP A 148 3.42 -0.43 11.02
C ASP A 148 2.13 -1.19 11.38
N LEU A 149 1.60 -0.98 12.58
CA LEU A 149 0.47 -1.76 13.09
C LEU A 149 -0.75 -0.89 13.45
N GLU A 150 -0.54 0.41 13.65
CA GLU A 150 -1.60 1.33 14.04
C GLU A 150 -2.47 1.66 12.82
N ASP A 151 -3.80 1.64 13.00
CA ASP A 151 -4.82 1.86 11.95
C ASP A 151 -4.86 0.76 10.85
N HIS A 152 -4.13 -0.34 11.04
CA HIS A 152 -3.96 -1.41 10.05
C HIS A 152 -4.71 -2.69 10.37
N VAL A 153 -5.50 -2.70 11.45
CA VAL A 153 -6.41 -3.79 11.80
C VAL A 153 -7.80 -3.49 11.27
N LEU A 154 -8.30 -4.31 10.35
CA LEU A 154 -9.63 -4.15 9.75
C LEU A 154 -10.43 -5.45 9.84
N ARG A 155 -11.75 -5.35 9.63
CA ARG A 155 -12.69 -6.48 9.71
C ARG A 155 -13.16 -6.94 8.33
N SER A 156 -13.02 -8.23 8.04
CA SER A 156 -13.63 -8.85 6.86
C SER A 156 -15.15 -9.07 7.01
N ALA A 157 -15.83 -9.35 5.90
CA ALA A 157 -17.28 -9.58 5.88
C ALA A 157 -17.72 -10.79 6.74
N ASP A 158 -16.84 -11.76 6.98
CA ASP A 158 -17.08 -12.91 7.86
C ASP A 158 -16.82 -12.61 9.35
N GLY A 159 -16.47 -11.37 9.69
CA GLY A 159 -16.28 -10.88 11.05
C GLY A 159 -14.85 -11.00 11.58
N ARG A 160 -13.92 -11.60 10.83
CA ARG A 160 -12.53 -11.80 11.27
C ARG A 160 -11.71 -10.51 11.19
N LEU A 161 -10.73 -10.39 12.08
CA LEU A 161 -9.75 -9.30 12.08
C LEU A 161 -8.56 -9.64 11.21
N LYS A 162 -8.12 -8.68 10.41
CA LYS A 162 -7.07 -8.82 9.42
C LYS A 162 -6.13 -7.64 9.47
N LEU A 163 -4.84 -7.91 9.24
CA LEU A 163 -3.80 -6.91 9.08
C LEU A 163 -3.64 -6.57 7.61
N ILE A 164 -3.61 -5.28 7.29
CA ILE A 164 -3.35 -4.75 5.96
C ILE A 164 -2.19 -3.74 6.02
N ASP A 165 -1.47 -3.51 4.92
CA ASP A 165 -0.50 -2.41 4.77
C ASP A 165 0.60 -2.30 5.86
N LEU A 166 0.87 -3.39 6.58
CA LEU A 166 1.72 -3.41 7.76
C LEU A 166 3.23 -3.19 7.53
N LEU A 167 3.66 -2.92 6.29
CA LEU A 167 5.06 -2.81 5.89
C LEU A 167 5.29 -1.50 5.15
N GLY A 168 6.17 -0.66 5.72
CA GLY A 168 6.32 0.71 5.26
C GLY A 168 7.75 1.12 4.89
N VAL A 169 7.82 2.19 4.09
CA VAL A 169 9.00 3.04 4.00
C VAL A 169 8.69 4.40 4.65
N ALA A 170 9.71 5.02 5.23
CA ALA A 170 9.57 6.33 5.84
C ALA A 170 9.53 7.41 4.76
N GLY A 171 8.34 7.97 4.50
CA GLY A 171 8.18 9.10 3.58
C GLY A 171 9.07 10.30 3.94
N GLY A 172 9.28 10.56 5.23
CA GLY A 172 10.22 11.60 5.69
C GLY A 172 11.66 11.36 5.21
N LEU A 173 12.17 10.13 5.32
CA LEU A 173 13.53 9.80 4.87
C LEU A 173 13.70 9.91 3.36
N ILE A 174 12.65 9.59 2.60
CA ILE A 174 12.66 9.81 1.14
C ILE A 174 12.83 11.30 0.83
N LEU A 175 12.11 12.16 1.54
CA LEU A 175 12.16 13.61 1.30
C LEU A 175 13.48 14.21 1.76
N ASP A 176 13.97 13.82 2.91
CA ASP A 176 15.30 14.22 3.40
C ASP A 176 16.39 13.84 2.38
N GLN A 177 16.31 12.65 1.79
CA GLN A 177 17.23 12.21 0.76
C GLN A 177 17.12 13.05 -0.52
N ILE A 178 15.90 13.35 -0.99
CA ILE A 178 15.70 14.19 -2.18
C ILE A 178 16.29 15.58 -1.99
N HIS A 179 16.11 16.17 -0.80
CA HIS A 179 16.67 17.48 -0.47
C HIS A 179 18.20 17.46 -0.34
N ALA A 180 18.76 16.36 0.16
CA ALA A 180 20.19 16.24 0.41
C ALA A 180 20.99 15.87 -0.85
N ASP A 181 20.55 14.86 -1.59
CA ASP A 181 21.25 14.29 -2.73
C ASP A 181 20.27 13.55 -3.66
N MET A 182 19.85 14.27 -4.72
CA MET A 182 18.96 13.76 -5.77
C MET A 182 19.61 12.71 -6.66
N ASP A 183 20.94 12.78 -6.88
CA ASP A 183 21.65 11.76 -7.68
C ASP A 183 21.56 10.40 -6.98
N GLU A 184 21.82 10.38 -5.67
CA GLU A 184 21.70 9.18 -4.85
C GLU A 184 20.24 8.71 -4.73
N PHE A 185 19.28 9.63 -4.57
CA PHE A 185 17.87 9.28 -4.62
C PHE A 185 17.51 8.55 -5.91
N LEU A 186 17.87 9.09 -7.08
CA LEU A 186 17.54 8.50 -8.38
C LEU A 186 18.32 7.22 -8.67
N ARG A 187 19.49 7.02 -8.05
CA ARG A 187 20.20 5.74 -8.06
C ARG A 187 19.43 4.65 -7.32
N LEU A 188 18.82 5.00 -6.18
CA LEU A 188 18.01 4.09 -5.35
C LEU A 188 16.59 3.89 -5.90
N MET A 189 16.00 4.95 -6.44
CA MET A 189 14.64 5.02 -6.96
C MET A 189 14.66 5.63 -8.36
N PRO A 190 14.87 4.80 -9.40
CA PRO A 190 14.94 5.25 -10.79
C PRO A 190 13.74 6.11 -11.19
N ARG A 191 13.98 7.07 -12.09
CA ARG A 191 12.97 8.06 -12.51
C ARG A 191 11.65 7.45 -13.00
N ASP A 192 11.72 6.32 -13.69
CA ASP A 192 10.55 5.56 -14.18
C ASP A 192 9.76 4.88 -13.05
N ARG A 193 10.35 4.75 -11.86
CA ARG A 193 9.77 4.16 -10.64
C ARG A 193 9.35 5.20 -9.60
N CYS A 194 9.60 6.48 -9.82
CA CYS A 194 9.18 7.56 -8.91
C CYS A 194 8.49 8.74 -9.63
N ARG A 195 8.09 8.53 -10.89
CA ARG A 195 7.53 9.57 -11.77
C ARG A 195 6.35 10.34 -11.15
N TYR A 196 5.51 9.65 -10.40
CA TYR A 196 4.29 10.22 -9.81
C TYR A 196 4.39 10.39 -8.28
N ILE A 197 5.59 10.53 -7.72
CA ILE A 197 5.79 10.71 -6.27
C ILE A 197 4.98 11.88 -5.69
N LEU A 198 4.83 12.98 -6.45
CA LEU A 198 4.06 14.16 -6.06
C LEU A 198 2.53 13.96 -6.10
N GLU A 199 2.07 12.82 -6.59
CA GLU A 199 0.65 12.52 -6.80
C GLU A 199 0.09 11.51 -5.79
N ILE A 200 0.91 11.09 -4.82
CA ILE A 200 0.39 10.33 -3.68
C ILE A 200 -0.58 11.21 -2.86
N PRO A 201 -1.61 10.62 -2.22
CA PRO A 201 -2.60 11.36 -1.45
C PRO A 201 -2.03 12.33 -0.42
N HIS A 202 -0.91 12.02 0.25
CA HIS A 202 -0.26 12.91 1.22
C HIS A 202 -0.05 14.33 0.67
N PHE A 203 0.45 14.45 -0.56
CA PHE A 203 0.70 15.76 -1.19
C PHE A 203 -0.55 16.48 -1.67
N THR A 204 -1.72 15.84 -1.65
CA THR A 204 -3.00 16.50 -1.95
C THR A 204 -3.59 17.22 -0.75
N ARG A 205 -3.05 16.98 0.45
CA ARG A 205 -3.56 17.56 1.71
C ARG A 205 -2.97 18.95 1.96
N GLU A 206 -3.78 19.83 2.54
CA GLU A 206 -3.42 21.24 2.76
C GLU A 206 -2.15 21.37 3.63
N TYR A 207 -2.02 20.56 4.68
CA TYR A 207 -0.85 20.61 5.56
C TYR A 207 0.47 20.29 4.82
N ALA A 208 0.41 19.52 3.73
CA ALA A 208 1.57 19.11 2.94
C ALA A 208 1.93 20.13 1.85
N ALA A 209 1.16 21.21 1.67
CA ALA A 209 1.34 22.16 0.56
C ALA A 209 2.75 22.77 0.51
N ARG A 210 3.34 23.11 1.67
CA ARG A 210 4.71 23.64 1.74
C ARG A 210 5.76 22.61 1.33
N GLN A 211 5.62 21.38 1.84
CA GLN A 211 6.52 20.29 1.52
C GLN A 211 6.44 19.93 0.02
N ARG A 212 5.23 19.89 -0.52
CA ARG A 212 4.99 19.69 -1.96
C ARG A 212 5.66 20.77 -2.80
N ALA A 213 5.50 22.04 -2.42
CA ALA A 213 6.10 23.15 -3.16
C ALA A 213 7.64 23.09 -3.17
N GLN A 214 8.25 22.71 -2.04
CA GLN A 214 9.70 22.51 -1.96
C GLN A 214 10.15 21.37 -2.86
N LEU A 215 9.48 20.21 -2.77
CA LEU A 215 9.81 19.05 -3.59
C LEU A 215 9.68 19.34 -5.10
N VAL A 216 8.65 20.08 -5.51
CA VAL A 216 8.52 20.55 -6.90
C VAL A 216 9.73 21.40 -7.31
N ALA A 217 10.16 22.35 -6.46
CA ALA A 217 11.30 23.19 -6.76
C ALA A 217 12.60 22.37 -6.93
N ASP A 218 12.83 21.37 -6.08
CA ASP A 218 14.01 20.51 -6.14
C ASP A 218 14.03 19.64 -7.40
N LEU A 219 12.89 19.02 -7.74
CA LEU A 219 12.74 18.22 -8.94
C LEU A 219 12.95 19.06 -10.21
N VAL A 220 12.38 20.27 -10.27
CA VAL A 220 12.56 21.20 -11.40
C VAL A 220 14.00 21.69 -11.50
N ALA A 221 14.65 22.03 -10.38
CA ALA A 221 16.05 22.46 -10.36
C ALA A 221 16.99 21.37 -10.90
N TYR A 222 16.62 20.11 -10.70
CA TYR A 222 17.33 18.93 -11.20
C TYR A 222 16.93 18.53 -12.64
N GLY A 223 15.97 19.23 -13.27
CA GLY A 223 15.55 18.98 -14.65
C GLY A 223 14.52 17.85 -14.83
N LEU A 224 13.78 17.51 -13.78
CA LEU A 224 12.67 16.57 -13.83
C LEU A 224 11.36 17.30 -14.13
N GLU A 225 10.53 16.67 -14.96
CA GLU A 225 9.15 17.11 -15.18
C GLU A 225 8.31 16.73 -13.95
N THR A 226 7.43 17.63 -13.52
CA THR A 226 6.56 17.49 -12.35
C THR A 226 5.11 17.74 -12.71
#